data_AF-A0A396HMW4-F1
#
_entry.id   AF-A0A396HMW4-F1
#
_cell.length_a   1.000
_cell.length_b   1.000
_cell.length_c   1.000
_cell.angle_alpha   90.00
_cell.angle_beta   90.00
_cell.angle_gamma   90.00
#
_symmetry.space_group_name_H-M   'P 1'
#
loop_
_entity.id
_entity.type
_entity.pdbx_description
1 polymer ?
#
loop_
_entity_poly.entity_id
_entity_poly.type
_entity_poly.pdbx_seq_one_letter_code
_entity_poly.pdbx_strand_id
1 'polypeptide(L)'
;MKPKAKNCILFEGHGQNQEALNAAINAILLEPNHVPSKILMSALIHKIGSKALPAAARSMLSDALRIEPTNPMAWYYLGLIHKHDGRMGDAADCFQAASMLEEFDPIESFSTIL
;
A
#
# COMPACT_ATOMS: atom_id res chain seq x y z
N MET A 1 -32.43 -14.07 33.59
CA MET A 1 -31.62 -14.99 32.75
C MET A 1 -31.09 -14.20 31.55
N LYS A 2 -29.78 -13.89 31.48
CA LYS A 2 -29.08 -13.45 30.24
C LYS A 2 -28.67 -14.73 29.46
N PRO A 3 -28.51 -14.73 28.11
CA PRO A 3 -27.30 -14.14 27.50
C PRO A 3 -27.49 -13.38 26.16
N LYS A 4 -26.86 -12.19 26.13
CA LYS A 4 -25.96 -11.67 25.08
C LYS A 4 -26.50 -11.60 23.64
N ALA A 5 -27.08 -10.45 23.30
CA ALA A 5 -26.83 -9.83 21.99
C ALA A 5 -25.35 -9.44 21.90
N LYS A 6 -24.50 -10.40 21.53
CA LYS A 6 -23.12 -10.19 21.06
C LYS A 6 -23.04 -10.87 19.70
N ASN A 7 -23.43 -10.19 18.62
CA ASN A 7 -23.17 -10.67 17.24
C ASN A 7 -23.21 -9.54 16.19
N CYS A 8 -22.95 -8.29 16.57
CA CYS A 8 -22.90 -7.17 15.60
C CYS A 8 -21.60 -6.37 15.71
N ILE A 9 -20.46 -7.05 15.82
CA ILE A 9 -19.15 -6.37 15.88
C ILE A 9 -18.04 -7.09 15.09
N LEU A 10 -18.36 -8.10 14.29
CA LEU A 10 -17.33 -8.88 13.56
C LEU A 10 -17.32 -8.69 12.03
N PHE A 11 -18.30 -7.97 11.45
CA PHE A 11 -18.37 -7.77 9.99
C PHE A 11 -17.84 -6.43 9.49
N GLU A 12 -17.60 -5.44 10.36
CA GLU A 12 -17.22 -4.09 9.94
C GLU A 12 -15.90 -4.08 9.16
N GLY A 13 -14.89 -4.83 9.61
CA GLY A 13 -13.59 -4.85 8.96
C GLY A 13 -13.59 -5.44 7.54
N HIS A 14 -14.42 -6.46 7.26
CA HIS A 14 -14.43 -7.13 5.96
C HIS A 14 -15.25 -6.36 4.92
N GLY A 15 -16.34 -5.71 5.34
CA GLY A 15 -17.13 -4.81 4.49
C GLY A 15 -16.36 -3.55 4.10
N GLN A 16 -15.71 -2.92 5.07
CA GLN A 16 -14.89 -1.72 4.85
C GLN A 16 -13.70 -1.97 3.91
N ASN A 17 -13.06 -3.15 4.02
CA ASN A 17 -11.95 -3.49 3.13
C ASN A 17 -12.41 -3.69 1.67
N GLN A 18 -13.62 -4.22 1.45
CA GLN A 18 -14.18 -4.41 0.09
C GLN A 18 -14.62 -3.08 -0.53
N GLU A 19 -15.24 -2.21 0.27
CA GLU A 19 -15.61 -0.86 -0.17
C GLU A 19 -14.37 -0.04 -0.54
N ALA A 20 -13.33 -0.07 0.29
CA ALA A 20 -12.06 0.59 0.01
C ALA A 20 -11.40 0.05 -1.26
N LEU A 21 -11.49 -1.26 -1.50
CA LEU A 21 -10.96 -1.86 -2.73
C LEU A 21 -11.70 -1.35 -3.97
N ASN A 22 -13.03 -1.30 -3.93
CA ASN A 22 -13.85 -0.77 -5.02
C ASN A 22 -13.57 0.71 -5.28
N ALA A 23 -13.42 1.51 -4.22
CA ALA A 23 -13.06 2.92 -4.34
C ALA A 23 -11.67 3.10 -4.99
N ALA A 24 -10.69 2.29 -4.59
CA ALA A 24 -9.35 2.32 -5.16
C ALA A 24 -9.35 1.91 -6.64
N ILE A 25 -10.12 0.88 -7.01
CA ILE A 25 -10.31 0.45 -8.41
C ILE A 25 -10.87 1.61 -9.25
N ASN A 26 -11.94 2.25 -8.78
CA ASN A 26 -12.54 3.38 -9.50
C ASN A 26 -11.55 4.55 -9.67
N ALA A 27 -10.75 4.84 -8.64
CA ALA A 27 -9.74 5.89 -8.71
C ALA A 27 -8.67 5.59 -9.77
N ILE A 28 -8.22 4.33 -9.87
CA ILE A 28 -7.23 3.92 -10.89
C ILE A 28 -7.83 3.91 -12.29
N LEU A 29 -9.12 3.57 -12.44
CA LEU A 29 -9.81 3.65 -13.72
C LEU A 29 -9.94 5.10 -14.21
N LEU A 30 -10.12 6.06 -13.29
CA LEU A 30 -10.18 7.48 -13.61
C LEU A 30 -8.79 8.05 -13.93
N GLU A 31 -7.80 7.70 -13.11
CA GLU A 31 -6.43 8.19 -13.24
C GLU A 31 -5.42 7.03 -13.19
N PRO A 32 -5.11 6.41 -14.35
CA PRO A 32 -4.23 5.23 -14.42
C PRO A 32 -2.80 5.47 -13.95
N ASN A 33 -2.37 6.73 -13.85
CA ASN A 33 -1.03 7.13 -13.40
C ASN A 33 -1.02 7.69 -11.96
N HIS A 34 -2.14 7.67 -11.25
CA HIS A 34 -2.21 8.20 -9.89
C HIS A 34 -1.50 7.27 -8.89
N VAL A 35 -0.29 7.67 -8.48
CA VAL A 35 0.59 6.90 -7.59
C VAL A 35 -0.07 6.60 -6.23
N PRO A 36 -0.68 7.56 -5.52
CA PRO A 36 -1.36 7.29 -4.25
C PRO A 36 -2.43 6.20 -4.33
N SER A 37 -3.23 6.17 -5.41
CA SER A 37 -4.25 5.13 -5.59
C SER A 37 -3.64 3.75 -5.81
N LYS A 38 -2.51 3.66 -6.53
CA LYS A 38 -1.79 2.39 -6.72
C LYS A 38 -1.23 1.84 -5.42
N ILE A 39 -0.67 2.72 -4.59
CA ILE A 39 -0.17 2.39 -3.26
C ILE A 39 -1.32 1.93 -2.36
N LEU A 40 -2.41 2.68 -2.31
CA LEU A 40 -3.58 2.36 -1.49
C LEU A 40 -4.19 1.01 -1.86
N MET A 41 -4.36 0.73 -3.15
CA MET A 41 -4.89 -0.57 -3.60
C MET A 41 -3.96 -1.72 -3.20
N SER A 42 -2.65 -1.54 -3.33
CA SER A 42 -1.67 -2.56 -2.94
C SER A 42 -1.67 -2.82 -1.43
N ALA A 43 -1.81 -1.75 -0.63
CA ALA A 43 -1.97 -1.83 0.82
C ALA A 43 -3.23 -2.62 1.22
N LEU A 44 -4.35 -2.37 0.53
CA LEU A 44 -5.61 -3.07 0.74
C LEU A 44 -5.51 -4.55 0.35
N ILE A 45 -4.90 -4.86 -0.81
CA ILE A 45 -4.65 -6.24 -1.25
C ILE A 45 -3.84 -7.01 -0.20
N HIS A 46 -2.77 -6.40 0.32
CA HIS A 46 -1.95 -6.98 1.39
C HIS A 46 -2.75 -7.18 2.68
N LYS A 47 -3.53 -6.17 3.11
CA LYS A 47 -4.33 -6.22 4.35
C LYS A 47 -5.44 -7.27 4.31
N ILE A 48 -6.07 -7.47 3.15
CA ILE A 48 -7.10 -8.50 2.96
C ILE A 48 -6.48 -9.91 3.05
N GLY A 49 -5.15 -10.04 2.96
CA GLY A 49 -4.46 -11.32 3.09
C GLY A 49 -4.78 -12.29 1.95
N SER A 50 -5.27 -11.76 0.83
CA SER A 50 -5.61 -12.57 -0.33
C SER A 50 -4.32 -13.06 -0.97
N LYS A 51 -3.90 -14.27 -0.61
CA LYS A 51 -2.74 -14.97 -1.20
C LYS A 51 -2.80 -15.05 -2.74
N ALA A 52 -3.96 -14.79 -3.32
CA ALA A 52 -4.22 -14.85 -4.75
C ALA A 52 -3.76 -13.62 -5.55
N LEU A 53 -3.45 -12.48 -4.92
CA LEU A 53 -3.15 -11.22 -5.63
C LEU A 53 -1.79 -10.54 -5.40
N PRO A 54 -0.70 -11.21 -4.93
CA PRO A 54 0.59 -10.54 -4.73
C PRO A 54 1.21 -10.05 -6.06
N ALA A 55 0.92 -10.71 -7.19
CA ALA A 55 1.41 -10.29 -8.49
C ALA A 55 0.82 -8.94 -8.96
N ALA A 56 -0.49 -8.73 -8.75
CA ALA A 56 -1.15 -7.48 -9.11
C ALA A 56 -0.62 -6.32 -8.28
N ALA A 57 -0.56 -6.48 -6.94
CA ALA A 57 0.00 -5.46 -6.05
C ALA A 57 1.44 -5.09 -6.42
N ARG A 58 2.28 -6.09 -6.75
CA ARG A 58 3.66 -5.85 -7.18
C ARG A 58 3.74 -5.08 -8.49
N SER A 59 2.91 -5.42 -9.47
CA SER A 59 2.85 -4.68 -10.75
C SER A 59 2.46 -3.23 -10.52
N MET A 60 1.47 -2.98 -9.66
CA MET A 60 1.02 -1.64 -9.34
C MET A 60 2.07 -0.81 -8.62
N LEU A 61 2.81 -1.42 -7.69
CA LEU A 61 3.91 -0.76 -6.98
C LEU A 61 5.12 -0.52 -7.89
N SER A 62 5.41 -1.44 -8.81
CA SER A 62 6.45 -1.24 -9.84
C SER A 62 6.09 -0.08 -10.77
N ASP A 63 4.82 0.03 -11.16
CA ASP A 63 4.33 1.17 -11.92
C ASP A 63 4.35 2.46 -11.12
N ALA A 64 4.04 2.42 -9.83
CA ALA A 64 4.15 3.58 -8.95
C ALA A 64 5.60 4.09 -8.89
N LEU A 65 6.56 3.18 -8.69
CA LEU A 65 8.00 3.49 -8.66
C LEU A 65 8.56 3.90 -10.01
N ARG A 66 7.93 3.51 -11.13
CA ARG A 66 8.29 4.03 -12.45
C ARG A 66 7.90 5.50 -12.62
N ILE A 67 6.82 5.94 -11.96
CA ILE A 67 6.31 7.31 -12.03
C ILE A 67 7.00 8.19 -10.97
N GLU A 68 7.10 7.69 -9.74
CA GLU A 68 7.76 8.34 -8.61
C GLU A 68 8.82 7.38 -8.00
N PRO A 69 10.05 7.34 -8.54
CA PRO A 69 11.10 6.43 -8.08
C PRO A 69 11.54 6.65 -6.63
N THR A 70 11.30 7.85 -6.11
CA THR A 70 11.69 8.28 -4.76
C THR A 70 10.54 8.23 -3.77
N ASN A 71 9.42 7.56 -4.08
CA ASN A 71 8.28 7.47 -3.17
C ASN A 71 8.54 6.40 -2.08
N PRO A 72 8.77 6.79 -0.80
CA PRO A 72 9.12 5.83 0.26
C PRO A 72 7.98 4.85 0.54
N MET A 73 6.73 5.30 0.44
CA MET A 73 5.55 4.45 0.68
C MET A 73 5.44 3.34 -0.36
N ALA A 74 5.74 3.63 -1.63
CA ALA A 74 5.74 2.62 -2.68
C ALA A 74 6.81 1.53 -2.42
N TRP A 75 8.02 1.95 -2.01
CA TRP A 75 9.08 1.02 -1.59
C TRP A 75 8.69 0.18 -0.38
N TYR A 76 8.11 0.80 0.64
CA TYR A 76 7.66 0.11 1.85
C TYR A 76 6.62 -0.97 1.54
N TYR A 77 5.57 -0.63 0.79
CA TYR A 77 4.55 -1.62 0.43
C TYR A 77 5.08 -2.70 -0.52
N LEU A 78 6.05 -2.39 -1.38
CA LEU A 78 6.72 -3.40 -2.21
C LEU A 78 7.48 -4.40 -1.32
N GLY A 79 8.19 -3.91 -0.30
CA GLY A 79 8.84 -4.74 0.71
C GLY A 79 7.86 -5.65 1.46
N LEU A 80 6.67 -5.16 1.83
CA LEU A 80 5.63 -5.99 2.44
C LEU A 80 5.16 -7.11 1.51
N ILE A 81 4.99 -6.84 0.21
CA ILE A 81 4.61 -7.85 -0.78
C ILE A 81 5.74 -8.89 -0.96
N HIS A 82 7.00 -8.47 -1.04
CA HIS A 82 8.14 -9.42 -1.10
C HIS A 82 8.24 -10.28 0.17
N LYS A 83 8.03 -9.68 1.36
CA LYS A 83 8.00 -10.41 2.63
C LYS A 83 6.88 -11.44 2.67
N HIS A 84 5.68 -11.07 2.21
CA HIS A 84 4.54 -11.98 2.11
C HIS A 84 4.85 -13.15 1.15
N ASP A 85 5.58 -12.90 0.07
CA ASP A 85 6.04 -13.92 -0.89
C ASP A 85 7.25 -14.74 -0.38
N GLY A 86 7.75 -14.50 0.83
CA GLY A 86 8.91 -15.19 1.41
C GLY A 86 10.27 -14.74 0.84
N ARG A 87 10.28 -13.70 0.00
CA ARG A 87 11.50 -13.14 -0.60
C ARG A 87 12.12 -12.10 0.33
N MET A 88 12.77 -12.60 1.37
CA MET A 88 13.29 -11.78 2.47
C MET A 88 14.42 -10.83 2.03
N GLY A 89 15.24 -11.21 1.04
CA GLY A 89 16.28 -10.34 0.47
C GLY A 89 15.69 -9.11 -0.19
N ASP A 90 14.85 -9.31 -1.22
CA ASP A 90 14.12 -8.23 -1.90
C ASP A 90 13.35 -7.33 -0.91
N ALA A 91 12.74 -7.93 0.12
CA ALA A 91 12.02 -7.18 1.13
C ALA A 91 12.95 -6.24 1.93
N ALA A 92 14.12 -6.73 2.34
CA ALA A 92 15.11 -5.93 3.04
C ALA A 92 15.61 -4.76 2.19
N ASP A 93 15.91 -5.01 0.90
CA ASP A 93 16.34 -3.97 -0.03
C ASP A 93 15.26 -2.88 -0.19
N CYS A 94 13.99 -3.28 -0.33
CA CYS A 94 12.87 -2.34 -0.42
C CYS A 94 12.69 -1.51 0.86
N PHE A 95 12.80 -2.13 2.05
CA PHE A 95 12.68 -1.40 3.30
C PHE A 95 13.85 -0.45 3.54
N GLN A 96 15.07 -0.84 3.12
CA GLN A 96 16.23 0.03 3.17
C GLN A 96 16.04 1.24 2.27
N ALA A 97 15.55 1.05 1.03
CA ALA A 97 15.25 2.14 0.12
C ALA A 97 14.18 3.08 0.70
N ALA A 98 13.11 2.54 1.29
CA ALA A 98 12.07 3.34 1.94
C ALA A 98 12.64 4.18 3.10
N SER A 99 13.43 3.57 4.00
CA SER A 99 14.05 4.26 5.14
C SER A 99 14.98 5.38 4.69
N MET A 100 15.83 5.12 3.69
CA MET A 100 16.71 6.15 3.13
C MET A 100 15.89 7.31 2.57
N LEU A 101 14.84 7.03 1.79
CA LEU A 101 14.03 8.07 1.17
C LEU A 101 13.21 8.90 2.19
N GLU A 102 12.75 8.30 3.29
CA GLU A 102 12.13 9.06 4.40
C GLU A 102 13.15 9.94 5.14
N GLU A 103 14.38 9.46 5.32
CA GLU A 103 15.47 10.25 5.91
C GLU A 103 15.95 11.39 4.99
N PHE A 104 15.83 11.20 3.67
CA PHE A 104 16.16 12.19 2.65
C PHE A 104 14.99 13.07 2.23
N ASP A 105 13.77 12.84 2.73
CA ASP A 105 12.64 13.77 2.58
C ASP A 105 12.87 14.90 3.59
N PRO A 106 13.51 16.02 3.18
CA PRO A 106 14.03 16.98 4.13
C PRO A 106 12.83 17.66 4.80
N ILE A 107 12.86 17.75 6.13
CA ILE A 107 11.99 18.62 6.93
C ILE A 107 12.04 20.08 6.43
N GLU A 108 13.02 20.42 5.59
CA GLU A 108 13.13 21.70 4.91
C GLU A 108 13.00 21.52 3.39
N SER A 109 11.75 21.62 2.90
CA SER A 109 11.50 22.24 1.61
C SER A 109 12.16 23.61 1.64
N PHE A 110 13.41 23.73 1.15
CA PHE A 110 14.05 25.00 0.85
C PHE A 110 13.38 25.63 -0.38
N SER A 111 12.08 25.89 -0.28
CA SER A 111 11.35 26.83 -1.11
C SER A 111 11.42 28.20 -0.46
N THR A 112 12.62 28.70 -0.21
CA THR A 112 12.84 30.10 0.16
C THR A 112 14.13 30.59 -0.50
N ILE A 113 13.95 31.66 -1.28
CA ILE A 113 14.93 32.57 -1.90
C ILE A 113 15.49 32.16 -3.26
N LEU A 114 14.77 32.53 -4.32
CA LEU A 114 15.22 33.54 -5.30
C LEU A 114 14.02 34.19 -6.00
#